data_AF-A0A497KMB3-F1
#
_entry.id   AF-A0A497KMB3-F1
#
_cell.length_a   1.000
_cell.length_b   1.000
_cell.length_c   1.000
_cell.angle_alpha   90.00
_cell.angle_beta   90.00
_cell.angle_gamma   90.00
#
_symmetry.space_group_name_H-M   'P 1'
#
loop_
_entity.id
_entity.type
_entity.pdbx_description
1 polymer ?
#
loop_
_entity_poly.entity_id
_entity_poly.type
_entity_poly.pdbx_seq_one_letter_code
_entity_poly.pdbx_strand_id
1 'polypeptide(L)' 'MVREGETYQHEEITVKIVEVAPIRHFSGRKELMISYQIIDGRYVSPVAHFWMSESADIREKIREIVEYYKKIKSSILGR' A
#
# COMPACT_ATOMS: atom_id res chain seq x y z
N MET A 1 -10.71 -5.92 8.10
CA MET A 1 -9.65 -6.89 7.73
C MET A 1 -9.44 -6.72 6.25
N VAL A 2 -8.20 -6.40 5.85
CA VAL A 2 -7.82 -6.11 4.46
C VAL A 2 -7.94 -7.38 3.63
N ARG A 3 -8.38 -7.26 2.38
CA ARG A 3 -8.53 -8.38 1.45
C ARG A 3 -7.84 -8.12 0.12
N GLU A 4 -7.45 -9.20 -0.53
CA GLU A 4 -7.03 -9.16 -1.93
C GLU A 4 -8.11 -8.53 -2.81
N GLY A 5 -7.70 -7.71 -3.77
CA GLY A 5 -8.59 -7.02 -4.70
C GLY A 5 -9.25 -5.76 -4.15
N GLU A 6 -9.14 -5.47 -2.84
CA GLU A 6 -9.63 -4.21 -2.28
C GLU A 6 -8.90 -3.01 -2.87
N THR A 7 -9.62 -1.90 -3.02
CA THR A 7 -9.08 -0.64 -3.50
C THR A 7 -9.32 0.45 -2.47
N TYR A 8 -8.28 1.24 -2.23
CA TYR A 8 -8.31 2.38 -1.33
C TYR A 8 -8.00 3.63 -2.14
N GLN A 9 -8.96 4.56 -2.19
CA GLN A 9 -8.75 5.84 -2.84
C GLN A 9 -8.28 6.87 -1.81
N HIS A 10 -7.21 7.58 -2.15
CA HIS A 10 -6.75 8.75 -1.41
C HIS A 10 -6.46 9.87 -2.42
N GLU A 11 -7.31 10.89 -2.41
CA GLU A 11 -7.32 11.96 -3.40
C GLU A 11 -7.51 11.40 -4.84
N GLU A 12 -6.65 11.77 -5.78
CA GLU A 12 -6.64 11.27 -7.16
C GLU A 12 -5.92 9.92 -7.34
N ILE A 13 -5.32 9.38 -6.27
CA ILE A 13 -4.53 8.15 -6.32
C ILE A 13 -5.34 6.98 -5.78
N THR A 14 -5.37 5.88 -6.53
CA THR A 14 -5.95 4.62 -6.07
C THR A 14 -4.84 3.63 -5.72
N VAL A 15 -4.92 3.04 -4.53
CA VAL A 15 -4.07 1.93 -4.12
C VAL A 15 -4.88 0.65 -4.18
N LYS A 16 -4.48 -0.28 -5.06
CA LYS A 16 -5.10 -1.60 -5.19
C LYS A 16 -4.29 -2.64 -4.43
N ILE A 17 -4.94 -3.40 -3.57
CA ILE A 17 -4.35 -4.54 -2.89
C ILE A 17 -4.33 -5.73 -3.86
N VAL A 18 -3.14 -6.29 -4.06
CA VAL A 18 -2.88 -7.40 -4.98
C VAL A 18 -2.80 -8.73 -4.25
N GLU A 19 -2.27 -8.74 -3.02
CA GLU A 19 -2.15 -9.95 -2.22
C GLU A 19 -2.12 -9.59 -0.73
N VAL A 20 -2.66 -10.47 0.10
CA VAL A 20 -2.62 -10.36 1.57
C VAL A 20 -2.10 -11.68 2.13
N ALA A 21 -0.86 -11.70 2.59
CA ALA A 21 -0.21 -12.88 3.16
C ALA A 21 -0.06 -12.74 4.68
N PRO A 22 -0.71 -13.60 5.50
CA PRO A 22 -0.52 -13.61 6.93
C PRO A 22 0.84 -14.22 7.30
N ILE A 23 1.58 -13.53 8.16
CA ILE A 23 2.90 -13.93 8.67
C ILE A 23 2.82 -14.14 10.16
N ARG A 24 3.31 -15.30 10.61
CA ARG A 24 3.50 -15.61 12.04
C ARG A 24 4.97 -15.62 12.36
N HIS A 25 5.38 -14.71 13.24
CA HIS A 25 6.74 -14.66 13.76
C HIS A 25 6.94 -15.72 14.84
N PHE A 26 8.19 -16.12 15.07
CA PHE A 26 8.55 -17.06 16.15
C PHE A 26 8.16 -16.55 17.55
N SER A 27 8.04 -15.24 17.73
CA SER A 27 7.57 -14.60 18.97
C SER A 27 6.05 -14.72 19.19
N GLY A 28 5.31 -15.31 18.24
CA GLY A 28 3.84 -15.37 18.27
C GLY A 28 3.16 -14.10 17.75
N ARG A 29 3.92 -13.05 17.40
CA ARG A 29 3.39 -11.84 16.75
C ARG A 29 2.82 -12.20 15.37
N LYS A 30 1.61 -11.71 15.09
CA LYS A 30 0.95 -11.84 13.79
C LYS A 30 1.05 -10.54 13.01
N GLU A 31 1.47 -10.64 11.76
CA GLU A 31 1.54 -9.53 10.82
C GLU A 31 0.92 -9.93 9.49
N LEU A 32 0.59 -8.93 8.69
CA LEU A 32 0.21 -9.08 7.30
C LEU A 32 1.31 -8.49 6.43
N MET A 33 1.74 -9.24 5.43
CA MET A 33 2.44 -8.68 4.28
C MET A 33 1.40 -8.37 3.22
N ILE A 34 1.32 -7.09 2.85
CA ILE A 34 0.33 -6.58 1.91
C ILE A 34 1.07 -6.18 0.63
N SER A 35 0.73 -6.83 -0.48
CA SER A 35 1.20 -6.43 -1.81
C SER A 35 0.20 -5.46 -2.44
N TYR A 36 0.68 -4.39 -3.06
CA TYR A 36 -0.17 -3.34 -3.63
C TYR A 36 0.39 -2.75 -4.92
N GLN A 37 -0.49 -2.08 -5.68
CA GLN A 37 -0.15 -1.22 -6.81
C GLN A 37 -0.78 0.15 -6.65
N ILE A 38 -0.06 1.18 -7.11
CA ILE A 38 -0.56 2.54 -7.25
C ILE A 38 -1.12 2.72 -8.65
N ILE A 39 -2.33 3.26 -8.74
CA ILE A 39 -2.99 3.64 -9.99
C ILE A 39 -3.17 5.17 -9.96
N ASP A 40 -2.54 5.83 -10.93
CA ASP A 40 -2.53 7.30 -11.09
C ASP A 40 -2.89 7.62 -12.55
N GLY A 41 -4.19 7.86 -12.79
CA GLY A 41 -4.73 8.01 -14.13
C GLY A 41 -4.51 6.76 -14.99
N ARG A 42 -3.65 6.86 -16.01
CA ARG A 42 -3.29 5.74 -16.90
C ARG A 42 -2.06 4.96 -16.43
N TYR A 43 -1.35 5.47 -15.43
CA TYR A 43 -0.17 4.80 -14.89
C TYR A 43 -0.58 3.76 -13.84
N VAL A 44 0.04 2.58 -13.93
CA VAL A 44 -0.05 1.53 -12.91
C VAL A 44 1.38 1.19 -12.49
N SER A 45 1.66 1.26 -11.20
CA SER A 45 3.00 0.96 -10.68
C SER A 45 3.31 -0.54 -10.75
N PRO A 46 4.60 -0.91 -10.70
CA PRO A 46 4.99 -2.26 -10.28
C PRO A 46 4.38 -2.62 -8.93
N VAL A 47 4.27 -3.92 -8.64
CA VAL A 47 3.82 -4.40 -7.34
C VAL A 47 4.89 -4.10 -6.29
N ALA A 48 4.49 -3.45 -5.21
CA ALA A 48 5.30 -3.22 -4.02
C ALA A 48 4.63 -3.90 -2.81
N HIS A 49 5.33 -4.01 -1.69
CA HIS A 49 4.78 -4.59 -0.46
C HIS A 49 5.13 -3.76 0.77
N PHE A 50 4.28 -3.86 1.79
CA PHE A 50 4.56 -3.37 3.13
C PHE A 50 4.04 -4.35 4.18
N TRP A 51 4.52 -4.23 5.41
CA TRP A 51 4.08 -5.03 6.55
C TRP A 51 3.26 -4.18 7.52
N MET A 52 2.23 -4.79 8.10
CA MET A 52 1.42 -4.18 9.15
C MET A 52 0.93 -5.22 10.15
N SER A 53 0.60 -4.80 11.38
CA SER A 53 -0.13 -5.66 12.33
C SER A 53 -1.50 -6.03 11.75
N GLU A 54 -1.99 -7.26 12.02
CA GLU A 54 -3.37 -7.66 11.68
C GLU A 54 -4.44 -6.72 12.27
N SER A 55 -4.12 -6.04 13.37
CA SER A 55 -5.02 -5.13 14.08
C SER A 55 -4.88 -3.66 13.67
N ALA A 56 -3.91 -3.30 12.83
CA ALA A 56 -3.66 -1.92 12.44
C ALA A 56 -4.69 -1.42 11.41
N ASP A 57 -4.96 -0.11 11.39
CA ASP A 57 -5.76 0.50 10.34
C ASP A 57 -4.91 0.69 9.08
N ILE A 58 -5.31 0.05 8.00
CA ILE A 58 -4.63 0.16 6.70
C ILE A 58 -4.68 1.57 6.14
N ARG A 59 -5.73 2.36 6.45
CA ARG A 59 -5.93 3.70 5.86
C ARG A 59 -4.78 4.64 6.16
N GLU A 60 -4.17 4.52 7.34
CA GLU A 60 -2.99 5.29 7.72
C GLU A 60 -1.80 4.96 6.82
N LYS A 61 -1.58 3.67 6.53
CA LYS A 61 -0.52 3.20 5.63
C LYS A 61 -0.78 3.62 4.18
N ILE A 62 -2.02 3.58 3.71
CA ILE A 62 -2.37 4.07 2.38
C ILE A 62 -2.02 5.56 2.22
N ARG A 63 -2.34 6.38 3.22
CA ARG A 63 -1.96 7.81 3.22
C ARG A 63 -0.44 7.97 3.13
N GLU A 64 0.32 7.28 3.97
CA GLU A 64 1.80 7.35 3.95
C GLU A 64 2.38 6.96 2.58
N ILE A 65 1.85 5.90 1.97
CA ILE A 65 2.26 5.42 0.64
C ILE A 65 2.00 6.48 -0.42
N VAL A 66 0.82 7.10 -0.41
CA VAL A 66 0.41 8.10 -1.41
C VAL A 66 1.23 9.39 -1.24
N GLU A 67 1.44 9.86 -0.01
CA GLU A 67 2.30 11.01 0.28
C GLU A 67 3.74 10.79 -0.20
N TYR A 68 4.29 9.61 0.10
CA TYR A 68 5.64 9.24 -0.34
C TYR A 68 5.74 9.16 -1.88
N TYR A 69 4.76 8.55 -2.53
CA TYR A 69 4.67 8.50 -3.99
C TYR A 69 4.64 9.91 -4.60
N LYS A 70 3.78 10.81 -4.10
CA LYS A 70 3.69 12.20 -4.59
C LYS A 70 5.02 12.93 -4.42
N LYS A 71 5.72 12.72 -3.31
CA LYS A 71 7.06 13.29 -3.07
C LYS A 71 8.11 12.80 -4.08
N ILE A 72 8.11 11.51 -4.41
CA ILE A 72 9.02 10.98 -5.44
C ILE A 72 8.63 11.51 -6.81
N LYS A 73 7.36 11.44 -7.17
CA LYS A 73 6.84 11.92 -8.45
C LYS A 73 7.23 13.37 -8.70
N SER A 74 7.07 14.26 -7.71
CA SER A 74 7.48 15.65 -7.82
C SER A 74 9.00 15.82 -7.95
N SER A 75 9.81 15.00 -7.28
CA SER A 75 11.27 15.05 -7.44
C SER A 75 11.77 14.61 -8.83
N ILE A 76 11.02 13.72 -9.51
CA ILE A 76 11.36 13.24 -10.85
C ILE A 76 10.87 14.22 -11.92
N LEU A 77 9.65 14.75 -11.76
CA LEU A 77 9.02 15.69 -12.71
C LEU A 77 9.44 17.15 -12.50
N GLY A 78 10.16 17.48 -11.43
CA GLY A 78 10.70 18.81 -11.14
C GLY A 78 11.90 19.22 -12.00
N ARG A 79 11.97 18.79 -13.27
CA ARG A 79 12.84 19.32 -14.32
C ARG A 79 11.99 19.86 -15.46
#